data_AF-A0A061EHC1-F1
#
_entry.id   AF-A0A061EHC1-F1
#
_cell.length_a   1.000
_cell.length_b   1.000
_cell.length_c   1.000
_cell.angle_alpha   90.00
_cell.angle_beta   90.00
_cell.angle_gamma   90.00
#
_symmetry.space_group_name_H-M   'P 1'
#
loop_
_entity.id
_entity.type
_entity.pdbx_description
1 polymer ?
#
loop_
_entity_poly.entity_id
_entity_poly.type
_entity_poly.pdbx_seq_one_letter_code
_entity_poly.pdbx_strand_id
1 'polypeptide(L)'
;MFSASLLSRFMQNPTQTHFAAAKRVLRYIRGTVECRLKFTRKDCHDLIGYSDNDWAEDTDDSKSTRGYCFSFGSGIFSWNSKKQEVVAQSSAEVEYIAAAAATNHAIWLRKVLQDLGFEQVKGTILFIDNKSAISIAQNPVQYGRTKHIKVKYHAIRDAIKYEKIEVKHCGTDIQLADIFTKSLGKDKFMFLRSELRICSLNTKEVC
;
A
#
# COMPACT_ATOMS: atom_id res chain seq x y z
N MET A 1 2.51 2.69 10.58
CA MET A 1 3.08 1.33 10.55
C MET A 1 4.50 1.30 9.99
N PHE A 2 4.78 1.95 8.85
CA PHE A 2 6.13 2.03 8.27
C PHE A 2 7.22 2.44 9.27
N SER A 3 7.08 3.61 9.91
CA SER A 3 8.11 4.12 10.83
C SER A 3 8.37 3.21 12.03
N ALA A 4 7.34 2.53 12.55
CA ALA A 4 7.51 1.58 13.65
C ALA A 4 8.26 0.32 13.17
N SER A 5 7.91 -0.21 12.00
CA SER A 5 8.61 -1.32 11.37
C SER A 5 10.08 -0.97 11.10
N LEU A 6 10.36 0.22 10.56
CA LEU A 6 11.71 0.70 10.31
C LEU A 6 12.54 0.80 11.60
N LEU A 7 12.01 1.46 12.63
CA LEU A 7 12.70 1.60 13.92
C LEU A 7 12.96 0.27 14.62
N SER A 8 12.04 -0.71 14.47
CA SER A 8 12.19 -2.03 15.09
C SER A 8 13.43 -2.79 14.58
N ARG A 9 13.87 -2.51 13.34
CA ARG A 9 15.05 -3.15 12.73
C ARG A 9 16.33 -2.86 13.51
N PHE A 10 16.40 -1.71 14.18
CA PHE A 10 17.58 -1.22 14.87
C PHE A 10 17.50 -1.34 16.39
N MET A 11 16.51 -2.08 16.92
CA MET A 11 16.32 -2.21 18.37
C MET A 11 17.48 -2.88 19.10
N GLN A 12 18.25 -3.75 18.42
CA GLN A 12 19.41 -4.41 19.03
C GLN A 12 20.59 -3.46 19.24
N ASN A 13 20.76 -2.45 18.37
CA ASN A 13 21.85 -1.49 18.46
C ASN A 13 21.42 -0.11 17.92
N PRO A 14 20.60 0.65 18.69
CA PRO A 14 20.07 1.93 18.24
C PRO A 14 21.14 3.04 18.29
N THR A 15 21.16 3.91 17.28
CA THR A 15 22.04 5.07 17.21
C THR A 15 21.29 6.35 17.61
N GLN A 16 22.00 7.46 17.71
CA GLN A 16 21.38 8.76 17.99
C GLN A 16 20.39 9.20 16.89
N THR A 17 20.61 8.80 15.64
CA THR A 17 19.68 9.07 14.54
C THR A 17 18.39 8.27 14.70
N HIS A 18 18.47 6.99 15.08
CA HIS A 18 17.30 6.16 15.39
C HIS A 18 16.50 6.75 16.56
N PHE A 19 17.19 7.21 17.62
CA PHE A 19 16.53 7.85 18.76
C PHE A 19 15.83 9.16 18.37
N ALA A 20 16.46 9.98 17.52
CA ALA A 20 15.84 11.20 16.99
C ALA A 20 14.58 10.90 16.16
N ALA A 21 14.63 9.88 15.31
CA ALA A 21 13.49 9.42 14.53
C ALA A 21 12.35 8.89 15.43
N ALA A 22 12.67 8.09 16.45
CA ALA A 22 11.68 7.62 17.43
C ALA A 22 10.99 8.79 18.16
N LYS A 23 11.74 9.80 18.61
CA LYS A 23 11.17 11.02 19.20
C LYS A 23 10.25 11.76 18.23
N ARG A 24 10.58 11.82 16.94
CA ARG A 24 9.72 12.44 15.91
C ARG A 24 8.39 11.69 15.79
N VAL A 25 8.42 10.36 15.79
CA VAL A 25 7.21 9.52 15.78
C VAL A 25 6.35 9.77 17.03
N LEU A 26 6.95 9.79 18.23
CA LEU A 26 6.22 10.04 19.47
C LEU A 26 5.61 11.45 19.52
N ARG A 27 6.32 12.47 19.05
CA ARG A 27 5.78 13.84 18.92
C ARG A 27 4.62 13.90 17.95
N TYR A 28 4.70 13.19 16.83
CA TYR A 28 3.59 13.08 15.88
C TYR A 28 2.37 12.45 16.54
N ILE A 29 2.53 11.28 17.18
CA ILE A 29 1.44 10.60 17.89
C ILE A 29 0.79 11.53 18.92
N ARG A 30 1.60 12.21 19.75
CA ARG A 30 1.11 13.18 20.74
C ARG A 30 0.37 14.36 20.10
N GLY A 31 0.86 14.86 18.96
CA GLY A 31 0.21 15.95 18.22
C GLY A 31 -1.03 15.53 17.43
N THR A 32 -1.27 14.23 17.26
CA THR A 32 -2.40 13.70 16.48
C THR A 32 -3.34 12.82 17.29
N VAL A 33 -3.36 12.96 18.63
CA VAL A 33 -4.26 12.19 19.51
C VAL A 33 -5.72 12.39 19.15
N GLU A 34 -6.09 13.59 18.67
CA GLU A 34 -7.45 13.93 18.25
C GLU A 34 -7.75 13.53 16.80
N CYS A 35 -6.76 13.05 16.04
CA CYS A 35 -6.97 12.63 14.67
C CYS A 35 -7.68 11.28 14.63
N ARG A 36 -8.67 11.14 13.72
CA ARG A 36 -9.44 9.92 13.54
C ARG A 36 -9.65 9.62 12.07
N LEU A 37 -9.85 8.35 11.74
CA LEU A 37 -10.36 7.95 10.43
C LEU A 37 -11.82 8.37 10.33
N LYS A 38 -12.16 9.12 9.28
CA LYS A 38 -13.52 9.57 9.00
C LYS A 38 -14.11 8.74 7.87
N PHE A 39 -15.10 7.92 8.21
CA PHE A 39 -15.94 7.23 7.24
C PHE A 39 -17.20 8.05 7.00
N THR A 40 -17.59 8.17 5.74
CA THR A 40 -18.85 8.80 5.35
C THR A 40 -19.70 7.76 4.64
N ARG A 41 -20.99 7.75 4.94
CA ARG A 41 -21.92 6.88 4.21
C ARG A 41 -21.91 7.30 2.75
N LYS A 42 -21.71 6.33 1.88
CA LYS A 42 -21.76 6.47 0.42
C LYS A 42 -22.64 5.35 -0.10
N ASP A 43 -23.39 5.64 -1.16
CA ASP A 43 -24.24 4.63 -1.80
C ASP A 43 -23.41 3.67 -2.68
N CYS A 44 -22.23 4.13 -3.12
CA CYS A 44 -21.26 3.33 -3.82
C CYS A 44 -20.29 2.64 -2.85
N HIS A 45 -20.14 1.33 -3.03
CA HIS A 45 -19.40 0.41 -2.17
C HIS A 45 -18.28 -0.28 -2.95
N ASP A 46 -17.61 0.45 -3.84
CA ASP A 46 -16.50 -0.10 -4.63
C ASP A 46 -15.26 -0.29 -3.74
N LEU A 47 -14.71 -1.50 -3.78
CA LEU A 47 -13.41 -1.82 -3.22
C LEU A 47 -12.33 -1.32 -4.18
N ILE A 48 -11.47 -0.42 -3.70
CA ILE A 48 -10.37 0.16 -4.45
C ILE A 48 -9.08 -0.03 -3.65
N GLY A 49 -8.02 -0.45 -4.32
CA GLY A 49 -6.71 -0.71 -3.73
C GLY A 49 -5.60 0.13 -4.35
N TYR A 50 -4.55 0.35 -3.56
CA TYR A 50 -3.29 0.96 -3.97
C TYR A 50 -2.15 0.06 -3.51
N SER A 51 -1.11 -0.08 -4.33
CA SER A 51 0.10 -0.85 -4.01
C SER A 51 1.34 -0.07 -4.44
N ASP A 52 2.38 -0.12 -3.60
CA ASP A 52 3.66 0.54 -3.84
C ASP A 52 4.82 -0.24 -3.20
N ASN A 53 6.04 0.06 -3.64
CA ASN A 53 7.28 -0.38 -3.04
C ASN A 53 8.35 0.72 -3.03
N ASP A 54 9.16 0.79 -1.98
CA ASP A 54 10.22 1.80 -1.79
C ASP A 54 11.57 1.49 -2.49
N TRP A 55 11.57 0.64 -3.53
CA TRP A 55 12.74 -0.01 -4.15
C TRP A 55 14.14 0.45 -3.66
N ALA A 56 14.83 -0.45 -2.93
CA ALA A 56 16.22 -0.29 -2.50
C ALA A 56 16.54 0.93 -1.61
N GLU A 57 15.56 1.48 -0.89
CA GLU A 57 15.82 2.50 0.16
C GLU A 57 16.67 1.95 1.33
N ASP A 58 16.69 0.62 1.56
CA ASP A 58 17.48 0.01 2.63
C ASP A 58 18.90 -0.35 2.15
N THR A 59 19.87 0.49 2.49
CA THR A 59 21.28 0.31 2.11
C THR A 59 21.96 -0.88 2.80
N ASP A 60 21.40 -1.40 3.89
CA ASP A 60 22.05 -2.44 4.71
C ASP A 60 21.89 -3.84 4.10
N ASP A 61 20.70 -4.16 3.59
CA ASP A 61 20.41 -5.48 2.99
C ASP A 61 19.75 -5.42 1.61
N SER A 62 19.60 -4.22 1.03
CA SER A 62 18.96 -4.00 -0.28
C SER A 62 17.53 -4.54 -0.40
N LYS A 63 16.85 -4.79 0.73
CA LYS A 63 15.47 -5.28 0.74
C LYS A 63 14.49 -4.12 0.88
N SER A 64 13.57 -4.07 -0.05
CA SER A 64 12.53 -3.04 -0.08
C SER A 64 11.39 -3.31 0.91
N THR A 65 10.69 -2.27 1.32
CA THR A 65 9.40 -2.29 2.00
C THR A 65 8.28 -2.19 0.98
N ARG A 66 7.39 -3.19 0.97
CA ARG A 66 6.13 -3.14 0.21
C ARG A 66 4.99 -2.64 1.09
N GLY A 67 4.04 -1.95 0.48
CA GLY A 67 2.85 -1.45 1.15
C GLY A 67 1.64 -1.52 0.24
N TYR A 68 0.47 -1.62 0.87
CA TYR A 68 -0.80 -1.49 0.17
C TYR A 68 -1.86 -0.93 1.10
N CYS A 69 -2.91 -0.37 0.52
CA CYS A 69 -4.10 0.06 1.25
C CYS A 69 -5.36 -0.06 0.40
N PHE A 70 -6.50 -0.27 1.06
CA PHE A 70 -7.81 -0.48 0.45
C PHE A 70 -8.86 0.44 1.09
N SER A 71 -9.65 1.07 0.23
CA SER A 71 -10.83 1.85 0.60
C SER A 71 -12.10 1.11 0.19
N PHE A 72 -13.19 1.47 0.85
CA PHE A 72 -14.52 0.94 0.56
C PHE A 72 -15.52 2.10 0.61
N GLY A 73 -15.78 2.70 -0.56
CA GLY A 73 -16.67 3.85 -0.74
C GLY A 73 -16.21 5.19 -0.15
N SER A 74 -15.55 5.19 1.02
CA SER A 74 -15.13 6.41 1.73
C SER A 74 -13.65 6.41 2.14
N GLY A 75 -13.35 6.09 3.39
CA GLY A 75 -12.00 6.06 3.94
C GLY A 75 -11.27 4.74 3.69
N ILE A 76 -9.97 4.75 3.98
CA ILE A 76 -9.13 3.56 3.96
C ILE A 76 -9.42 2.74 5.22
N PHE A 77 -9.72 1.46 5.05
CA PHE A 77 -10.10 0.58 6.16
C PHE A 77 -9.14 -0.59 6.36
N SER A 78 -8.35 -0.93 5.35
CA SER A 78 -7.39 -2.04 5.40
C SER A 78 -6.08 -1.64 4.76
N TRP A 79 -4.95 -1.91 5.42
CA TRP A 79 -3.63 -1.53 4.92
C TRP A 79 -2.52 -2.43 5.49
N ASN A 80 -1.38 -2.46 4.82
CA ASN A 80 -0.20 -3.22 5.23
C ASN A 80 1.08 -2.47 4.86
N SER A 81 2.12 -2.69 5.67
CA SER A 81 3.50 -2.24 5.42
C SER A 81 4.42 -3.38 5.89
N LYS A 82 5.19 -3.97 4.98
CA LYS A 82 6.06 -5.11 5.31
C LYS A 82 7.38 -5.04 4.53
N LYS A 83 8.50 -5.23 5.24
CA LYS A 83 9.81 -5.46 4.60
C LYS A 83 9.76 -6.75 3.79
N GLN A 84 10.22 -6.72 2.55
CA GLN A 84 10.30 -7.90 1.71
C GLN A 84 11.36 -8.87 2.24
N GLU A 85 11.12 -10.16 2.07
CA GLU A 85 12.06 -11.21 2.44
C GLU A 85 13.08 -11.49 1.31
N VAL A 86 12.71 -11.15 0.07
CA VAL A 86 13.49 -11.39 -1.14
C VAL A 86 14.04 -10.08 -1.66
N VAL A 87 15.31 -10.08 -2.07
CA VAL A 87 15.94 -8.99 -2.82
C VAL A 87 15.56 -9.16 -4.29
N ALA A 88 14.94 -8.14 -4.87
CA ALA A 88 14.61 -8.13 -6.28
C ALA A 88 15.71 -7.41 -7.08
N GLN A 89 15.80 -7.72 -8.37
CA GLN A 89 16.86 -7.22 -9.24
C GLN A 89 16.41 -6.03 -10.10
N SER A 90 15.15 -5.59 -9.99
CA SER A 90 14.63 -4.40 -10.67
C SER A 90 13.49 -3.74 -9.92
N SER A 91 13.27 -2.45 -10.19
CA SER A 91 12.12 -1.69 -9.66
C SER A 91 10.79 -2.28 -10.13
N ALA A 92 10.70 -2.74 -11.38
CA ALA A 92 9.50 -3.39 -11.90
C ALA A 92 9.17 -4.70 -11.16
N GLU A 93 10.19 -5.45 -10.75
CA GLU A 93 10.01 -6.71 -10.03
C GLU A 93 9.51 -6.49 -8.59
N VAL A 94 10.06 -5.52 -7.85
CA VAL A 94 9.57 -5.25 -6.49
C VAL A 94 8.13 -4.74 -6.49
N GLU A 95 7.79 -3.88 -7.45
CA GLU A 95 6.44 -3.38 -7.63
C GLU A 95 5.47 -4.50 -7.97
N TYR A 96 5.90 -5.42 -8.83
CA TYR A 96 5.14 -6.61 -9.14
C TYR A 96 4.91 -7.49 -7.89
N ILE A 97 5.93 -7.66 -7.05
CA ILE A 97 5.82 -8.42 -5.80
C ILE A 97 4.86 -7.73 -4.82
N ALA A 98 4.89 -6.40 -4.73
CA ALA A 98 3.95 -5.62 -3.93
C ALA A 98 2.51 -5.80 -4.44
N ALA A 99 2.33 -5.65 -5.75
CA ALA A 99 1.05 -5.85 -6.42
C ALA A 99 0.49 -7.25 -6.19
N ALA A 100 1.31 -8.30 -6.26
CA ALA A 100 0.88 -9.68 -5.98
C ALA A 100 0.32 -9.83 -4.55
N ALA A 101 0.97 -9.20 -3.57
CA ALA A 101 0.50 -9.21 -2.19
C ALA A 101 -0.83 -8.44 -2.04
N ALA A 102 -0.96 -7.29 -2.71
CA ALA A 102 -2.19 -6.52 -2.73
C ALA A 102 -3.33 -7.27 -3.43
N THR A 103 -3.07 -7.95 -4.55
CA THR A 103 -4.05 -8.79 -5.27
C THR A 103 -4.60 -9.90 -4.38
N ASN A 104 -3.73 -10.63 -3.67
CA ASN A 104 -4.18 -11.67 -2.75
C ASN A 104 -5.06 -11.10 -1.64
N HIS A 105 -4.69 -9.93 -1.11
CA HIS A 105 -5.48 -9.24 -0.10
C HIS A 105 -6.83 -8.75 -0.65
N ALA A 106 -6.86 -8.23 -1.88
CA ALA A 106 -8.09 -7.83 -2.56
C ALA A 106 -9.04 -9.01 -2.75
N ILE A 107 -8.53 -10.17 -3.20
CA ILE A 107 -9.33 -11.39 -3.36
C ILE A 107 -9.91 -11.84 -2.01
N TRP A 108 -9.11 -11.78 -0.94
CA TRP A 108 -9.59 -12.10 0.40
C TRP A 108 -10.67 -11.10 0.86
N LEU A 109 -10.46 -9.80 0.71
CA LEU A 109 -11.44 -8.76 1.05
C LEU A 109 -12.74 -8.93 0.27
N ARG A 110 -12.68 -9.29 -1.02
CA ARG A 110 -13.88 -9.54 -1.83
C ARG A 110 -14.73 -10.68 -1.27
N LYS A 111 -14.10 -11.75 -0.77
CA LYS A 111 -14.82 -12.86 -0.11
C LYS A 111 -15.49 -12.40 1.19
N VAL A 112 -14.74 -11.68 2.03
CA VAL A 112 -15.29 -11.10 3.27
C VAL A 112 -16.46 -10.16 2.98
N LEU A 113 -16.33 -9.29 1.98
CA LEU A 113 -17.41 -8.37 1.59
C LEU A 113 -18.62 -9.11 1.01
N GLN A 114 -18.40 -10.18 0.25
CA GLN A 114 -19.48 -11.05 -0.24
C GLN A 114 -20.26 -11.67 0.92
N ASP A 115 -19.57 -12.23 1.91
CA ASP A 115 -20.21 -12.81 3.10
C ASP A 115 -21.01 -11.76 3.91
N LEU A 116 -20.60 -10.49 3.84
CA LEU A 116 -21.29 -9.34 4.47
C LEU A 116 -22.39 -8.73 3.60
N GLY A 117 -22.69 -9.28 2.41
CA GLY A 117 -23.73 -8.78 1.51
C GLY A 117 -23.31 -7.61 0.60
N PHE A 118 -22.01 -7.31 0.52
CA PHE A 118 -21.43 -6.26 -0.32
C PHE A 118 -20.61 -6.85 -1.48
N GLU A 119 -21.20 -7.80 -2.20
CA GLU A 119 -20.54 -8.47 -3.31
C GLU A 119 -20.01 -7.48 -4.36
N GLN A 120 -18.74 -7.64 -4.72
CA GLN A 120 -18.07 -6.80 -5.70
C GLN A 120 -18.25 -7.40 -7.10
N VAL A 121 -19.22 -6.92 -7.87
CA VAL A 121 -19.52 -7.50 -9.20
C VAL A 121 -18.37 -7.25 -10.18
N LYS A 122 -17.82 -6.03 -10.22
CA LYS A 122 -16.69 -5.67 -11.07
C LYS A 122 -15.35 -6.03 -10.41
N GLY A 123 -14.30 -6.13 -11.21
CA GLY A 123 -12.94 -6.28 -10.71
C GLY A 123 -12.54 -5.12 -9.81
N THR A 124 -11.89 -5.44 -8.70
CA THR A 124 -11.35 -4.43 -7.78
C THR A 124 -10.23 -3.65 -8.47
N ILE A 125 -10.37 -2.34 -8.57
CA ILE A 125 -9.33 -1.49 -9.16
C ILE A 125 -8.13 -1.49 -8.22
N LEU A 126 -6.96 -1.88 -8.73
CA LEU A 126 -5.68 -1.85 -8.04
C LEU A 126 -4.75 -0.86 -8.73
N PHE A 127 -4.47 0.26 -8.07
CA PHE A 127 -3.58 1.30 -8.55
C PHE A 127 -2.10 0.98 -8.25
N ILE A 128 -1.27 1.11 -9.29
CA ILE A 128 0.19 0.89 -9.28
C ILE A 128 0.82 2.06 -10.05
N ASP A 129 1.98 2.56 -9.64
CA ASP A 129 2.65 3.68 -10.31
C ASP A 129 3.67 3.22 -11.38
N ASN A 130 4.17 2.00 -11.29
CA ASN A 130 5.13 1.44 -12.23
C ASN A 130 4.47 0.82 -13.47
N LYS A 131 4.51 1.55 -14.59
CA LYS A 131 3.99 1.09 -15.90
C LYS A 131 4.63 -0.21 -16.38
N SER A 132 5.90 -0.45 -16.08
CA SER A 132 6.58 -1.69 -16.46
C SER A 132 6.00 -2.87 -15.70
N ALA A 133 5.74 -2.74 -14.39
CA ALA A 133 5.06 -3.77 -13.61
C ALA A 133 3.64 -4.06 -14.13
N ILE A 134 2.89 -3.02 -14.52
CA ILE A 134 1.56 -3.16 -15.14
C ILE A 134 1.65 -3.93 -16.45
N SER A 135 2.59 -3.56 -17.33
CA SER A 135 2.81 -4.26 -18.60
C SER A 135 3.13 -5.74 -18.39
N ILE A 136 3.95 -6.07 -17.38
CA ILE A 136 4.28 -7.46 -17.05
C ILE A 136 3.05 -8.23 -16.52
N ALA A 137 2.16 -7.54 -15.78
CA ALA A 137 0.91 -8.12 -15.31
C ALA A 137 -0.06 -8.43 -16.46
N GLN A 138 -0.09 -7.59 -17.49
CA GLN A 138 -0.98 -7.74 -18.64
C GLN A 138 -0.41 -8.69 -19.71
N ASN A 139 0.91 -8.74 -19.89
CA ASN A 139 1.55 -9.49 -20.97
C ASN A 139 2.26 -10.77 -20.49
N PRO A 140 1.84 -11.97 -20.94
CA PRO A 140 2.38 -13.22 -20.44
C PRO A 140 3.82 -13.55 -20.85
N VAL A 141 4.34 -12.90 -21.91
CA VAL A 141 5.47 -13.38 -22.71
C VAL A 141 6.86 -13.12 -22.11
N GLN A 142 7.04 -12.20 -21.16
CA GLN A 142 8.38 -11.62 -20.93
C GLN A 142 9.19 -12.06 -19.70
N TYR A 143 8.65 -12.76 -18.70
CA TYR A 143 9.42 -13.00 -17.46
C TYR A 143 9.34 -14.43 -16.93
N GLY A 144 10.47 -15.12 -17.01
CA GLY A 144 10.71 -16.40 -16.34
C GLY A 144 12.13 -16.43 -15.82
N ARG A 145 12.34 -16.11 -14.54
CA ARG A 145 13.68 -16.25 -13.94
C ARG A 145 13.75 -16.93 -12.56
N THR A 146 12.66 -17.06 -11.78
CA THR A 146 12.63 -17.94 -10.59
C THR A 146 11.23 -18.50 -10.27
N LYS A 147 11.14 -19.68 -9.63
CA LYS A 147 9.86 -20.37 -9.32
C LYS A 147 8.93 -19.56 -8.41
N HIS A 148 9.46 -18.95 -7.35
CA HIS A 148 8.68 -18.15 -6.39
C HIS A 148 8.06 -16.90 -7.05
N ILE A 149 8.82 -16.26 -7.95
CA ILE A 149 8.33 -15.13 -8.73
C ILE A 149 7.30 -15.60 -9.77
N LYS A 150 7.51 -16.76 -10.40
CA LYS A 150 6.55 -17.37 -11.34
C LYS A 150 5.17 -17.60 -10.71
N VAL A 151 5.09 -18.08 -9.47
CA VAL A 151 3.81 -18.26 -8.76
C VAL A 151 3.09 -16.93 -8.57
N LYS A 152 3.80 -15.88 -8.15
CA LYS A 152 3.23 -14.54 -8.05
C LYS A 152 2.78 -13.99 -9.40
N TYR A 153 3.53 -14.28 -10.47
CA TYR A 153 3.15 -13.93 -11.84
C TYR A 153 1.81 -14.54 -12.23
N HIS A 154 1.63 -15.84 -11.95
CA HIS A 154 0.36 -16.51 -12.22
C HIS A 154 -0.78 -15.94 -11.39
N ALA A 155 -0.56 -15.65 -10.09
CA ALA A 155 -1.62 -15.14 -9.21
C ALA A 155 -2.26 -13.83 -9.70
N ILE A 156 -1.46 -12.82 -10.08
CA ILE A 156 -2.02 -11.55 -10.59
C ILE A 156 -2.71 -11.76 -11.93
N ARG A 157 -2.09 -12.53 -12.82
CA ARG A 157 -2.61 -12.78 -14.17
C ARG A 157 -3.95 -13.51 -14.13
N ASP A 158 -4.07 -14.55 -13.30
CA ASP A 158 -5.32 -15.26 -13.10
C ASP A 158 -6.37 -14.33 -12.50
N ALA A 159 -5.99 -13.49 -11.52
CA ALA A 159 -6.91 -12.52 -10.94
C ALA A 159 -7.42 -11.48 -11.95
N ILE A 160 -6.59 -11.05 -12.91
CA ILE A 160 -7.02 -10.16 -14.02
C ILE A 160 -7.89 -10.95 -15.01
N LYS A 161 -7.46 -12.14 -15.42
CA LYS A 161 -8.17 -12.99 -16.40
C LYS A 161 -9.58 -13.35 -15.93
N TYR A 162 -9.76 -13.61 -14.64
CA TYR A 162 -11.04 -13.91 -14.02
C TYR A 162 -11.75 -12.67 -13.45
N GLU A 163 -11.34 -11.47 -13.88
CA GLU A 163 -11.94 -10.18 -13.55
C GLU A 163 -12.11 -9.94 -12.03
N LYS A 164 -11.24 -10.53 -11.22
CA LYS A 164 -11.21 -10.30 -9.76
C LYS A 164 -10.59 -8.96 -9.43
N ILE A 165 -9.63 -8.52 -10.24
CA ILE A 165 -8.99 -7.21 -10.15
C ILE A 165 -8.86 -6.56 -11.53
N GLU A 166 -8.75 -5.24 -11.53
CA GLU A 166 -8.37 -4.44 -12.69
C GLU A 166 -7.16 -3.59 -12.30
N VAL A 167 -6.01 -3.77 -12.96
CA VAL A 167 -4.80 -3.00 -12.65
C VAL A 167 -4.81 -1.68 -13.42
N LYS A 168 -4.64 -0.56 -12.73
CA LYS A 168 -4.56 0.79 -13.33
C LYS A 168 -3.31 1.53 -12.90
N HIS A 169 -2.83 2.39 -13.79
CA HIS A 169 -1.75 3.30 -13.47
C HIS A 169 -2.26 4.48 -12.64
N CYS A 170 -1.58 4.83 -11.56
CA CYS A 170 -1.73 6.12 -10.88
C CYS A 170 -0.40 6.88 -10.90
N GLY A 171 -0.43 8.22 -10.95
CA GLY A 171 0.80 8.99 -10.78
C GLY A 171 1.36 8.85 -9.37
N THR A 172 2.68 8.94 -9.21
CA THR A 172 3.35 8.90 -7.90
C THR A 172 2.81 9.97 -6.95
N ASP A 173 2.34 11.11 -7.47
CA ASP A 173 1.75 12.17 -6.66
C ASP A 173 0.45 11.77 -5.93
N ILE A 174 -0.28 10.80 -6.45
CA ILE A 174 -1.56 10.32 -5.89
C ILE A 174 -1.48 8.86 -5.40
N GLN A 175 -0.27 8.30 -5.32
CA GLN A 175 -0.05 6.95 -4.82
C GLN A 175 -0.25 6.90 -3.30
N LEU A 176 -1.41 6.42 -2.85
CA LEU A 176 -1.74 6.37 -1.42
C LEU A 176 -0.89 5.36 -0.65
N ALA A 177 -0.35 4.34 -1.34
CA ALA A 177 0.48 3.33 -0.70
C ALA A 177 1.87 3.85 -0.27
N ASP A 178 2.32 4.99 -0.80
CA ASP A 178 3.61 5.64 -0.48
C ASP A 178 3.80 5.88 1.03
N ILE A 179 2.72 6.23 1.74
CA ILE A 179 2.76 6.48 3.19
C ILE A 179 3.08 5.22 4.02
N PHE A 180 2.96 4.05 3.40
CA PHE A 180 3.26 2.75 3.99
C PHE A 180 4.61 2.18 3.59
N THR A 181 5.34 2.84 2.69
CA THR A 181 6.60 2.33 2.11
C THR A 181 7.75 3.30 2.27
N LYS A 182 7.50 4.62 2.21
CA LYS A 182 8.56 5.64 2.08
C LYS A 182 8.60 6.60 3.26
N SER A 183 9.78 7.17 3.51
CA SER A 183 9.94 8.31 4.42
C SER A 183 9.56 9.62 3.71
N LEU A 184 8.31 10.05 3.87
CA LEU A 184 7.79 11.20 3.13
C LEU A 184 8.14 12.57 3.76
N GLY A 185 8.33 13.56 2.87
CA GLY A 185 8.36 14.98 3.25
C GLY A 185 7.03 15.43 3.87
N LYS A 186 7.06 16.51 4.67
CA LYS A 186 5.91 16.97 5.46
C LYS A 186 4.67 17.18 4.59
N ASP A 187 4.79 17.88 3.47
CA ASP A 187 3.64 18.29 2.66
C ASP A 187 2.97 17.08 1.99
N LYS A 188 3.78 16.21 1.38
CA LYS A 188 3.32 14.94 0.80
C LYS A 188 2.68 14.03 1.87
N PHE A 189 3.30 13.90 3.04
CA PHE A 189 2.74 13.12 4.14
C PHE A 189 1.38 13.66 4.59
N MET A 190 1.24 14.97 4.74
CA MET A 190 -0.01 15.61 5.15
C MET A 190 -1.10 15.44 4.10
N PHE A 191 -0.75 15.58 2.81
CA PHE A 191 -1.66 15.31 1.69
C PHE A 191 -2.14 13.86 1.67
N LEU A 192 -1.23 12.88 1.70
CA LEU A 192 -1.63 11.47 1.69
C LEU A 192 -2.47 11.13 2.93
N ARG A 193 -2.11 11.66 4.10
CA ARG A 193 -2.89 11.47 5.34
C ARG A 193 -4.32 12.00 5.20
N SER A 194 -4.53 13.15 4.56
CA SER A 194 -5.89 13.64 4.30
C SER A 194 -6.64 12.76 3.30
N GLU A 195 -5.96 12.24 2.28
CA GLU A 195 -6.55 11.29 1.31
C GLU A 195 -6.95 9.97 1.97
N LEU A 196 -6.18 9.49 2.97
CA LEU A 196 -6.57 8.35 3.81
C LEU A 196 -7.80 8.64 4.71
N ARG A 197 -8.33 9.88 4.71
CA ARG A 197 -9.42 10.38 5.56
C ARG A 197 -9.08 10.45 7.05
N ILE A 198 -7.81 10.73 7.38
CA ILE A 198 -7.41 11.00 8.77
C ILE A 198 -7.54 12.50 9.05
N CYS A 199 -8.56 12.89 9.83
CA CYS A 199 -8.90 14.29 10.11
C CYS A 199 -8.86 14.58 11.62
N SER A 200 -8.54 15.83 12.00
CA SER A 200 -8.73 16.33 13.37
C SER A 200 -10.18 16.79 13.57
N LEU A 201 -10.72 16.62 14.76
CA LEU A 201 -12.10 16.99 15.11
C LEU A 201 -12.33 18.51 15.23
N ASN A 202 -11.27 19.33 15.21
CA ASN A 202 -11.39 20.77 15.45
C ASN A 202 -11.72 21.64 14.23
N THR A 203 -12.02 21.04 13.08
CA THR A 203 -12.60 21.80 11.96
C THR A 203 -14.10 21.82 12.13
N LYS A 204 -14.65 22.93 12.64
CA LYS A 204 -16.06 23.28 12.45
C LYS A 204 -16.37 23.11 10.96
N GLU A 205 -17.15 22.08 10.63
CA GLU A 205 -17.78 21.98 9.32
C GLU A 205 -18.73 23.19 9.22
N VAL A 206 -18.38 24.13 8.36
CA VAL A 206 -19.40 25.01 7.78
C VAL A 206 -20.22 24.10 6.87
N CYS A 207 -21.49 23.93 7.25
CA CYS A 207 -22.52 23.21 6.50
C CYS A 207 -22.64 23.68 5.05
#